data_AF-A0A959X2J5-F1
#
_entry.id   AF-A0A959X2J5-F1
#
_cell.length_a   1.000
_cell.length_b   1.000
_cell.length_c   1.000
_cell.angle_alpha   90.00
_cell.angle_beta   90.00
_cell.angle_gamma   90.00
#
_symmetry.space_group_name_H-M   'P 1'
#
loop_
_entity.id
_entity.type
_entity.pdbx_description
1 polymer ?
#
loop_
_entity_poly.entity_id
_entity_poly.type
_entity_poly.pdbx_seq_one_letter_code
_entity_poly.pdbx_strand_id
1 'polypeptide(L)'
;WLAGGSYLVARKIKMQIETWDRAPMREQETIVGRTKREGAPLSGGEEFDQPDFALTGREGNPLVDPASHVALGHPDHNGGVHMLRRGYNYVDGNDQLGRLSAGLFFIAFVTDPRTHYIPMQSRMSRNDLMQEYLQHIGSGLWAVPPGVREGEFVGQALFA
;
A
#
# COMPACT_ATOMS: atom_id res chain seq x y z
N TRP A 1 -23.39 -11.18 12.78
CA TRP A 1 -23.57 -9.79 12.33
C TRP A 1 -22.60 -9.36 11.21
N LEU A 2 -21.38 -9.92 11.09
CA LEU A 2 -20.39 -9.49 10.08
C LEU A 2 -20.29 -10.38 8.81
N ALA A 3 -21.03 -11.50 8.74
CA ALA A 3 -21.03 -12.34 7.54
C ALA A 3 -21.51 -11.53 6.31
N GLY A 4 -20.75 -11.60 5.21
CA GLY A 4 -20.97 -10.75 4.02
C GLY A 4 -20.39 -9.33 4.12
N GLY A 5 -19.72 -9.00 5.23
CA GLY A 5 -18.99 -7.75 5.43
C GLY A 5 -17.50 -7.85 5.13
N SER A 6 -16.74 -6.85 5.58
CA SER A 6 -15.28 -6.75 5.43
C SER A 6 -14.67 -6.04 6.64
N TYR A 7 -13.34 -6.01 6.74
CA TYR A 7 -12.63 -5.05 7.57
C TYR A 7 -12.04 -3.94 6.70
N LEU A 8 -12.05 -2.71 7.21
CA LEU A 8 -11.42 -1.55 6.60
C LEU A 8 -10.24 -1.12 7.46
N VAL A 9 -9.07 -1.04 6.85
CA VAL A 9 -7.89 -0.40 7.42
C VAL A 9 -7.75 0.97 6.76
N ALA A 10 -7.69 2.05 7.55
CA ALA A 10 -7.31 3.37 7.04
C ALA A 10 -6.00 3.83 7.65
N ARG A 11 -5.14 4.44 6.83
CA ARG A 11 -3.90 5.08 7.25
C ARG A 11 -3.79 6.44 6.58
N LYS A 12 -3.53 7.49 7.36
CA LYS A 12 -3.10 8.77 6.80
C LYS A 12 -1.58 8.73 6.74
N ILE A 13 -1.03 8.70 5.52
CA ILE A 13 0.39 8.55 5.26
C ILE A 13 0.89 9.86 4.64
N LYS A 14 1.65 10.63 5.41
CA LYS A 14 2.37 11.81 4.90
C LYS A 14 3.54 11.33 4.05
N MET A 15 3.73 11.97 2.90
CA MET A 15 4.90 11.75 2.04
C MET A 15 5.89 12.90 2.25
N GLN A 16 7.17 12.57 2.39
CA GLN A 16 8.26 13.54 2.44
C GLN A 16 8.63 13.96 1.01
N ILE A 17 7.69 14.66 0.35
CA ILE A 17 7.70 14.92 -1.10
C ILE A 17 8.96 15.66 -1.53
N GLU A 18 9.43 16.64 -0.77
CA GLU A 18 10.62 17.40 -1.13
C GLU A 18 11.89 16.54 -1.09
N THR A 19 11.96 15.55 -0.18
CA THR A 19 13.07 14.59 -0.15
C THR A 19 12.95 13.61 -1.31
N TRP A 20 11.74 13.09 -1.55
CA TRP A 20 11.46 12.17 -2.64
C TRP A 20 11.79 12.77 -4.01
N ASP A 21 11.38 14.01 -4.28
CA ASP A 21 11.59 14.69 -5.56
C ASP A 21 13.06 14.98 -5.88
N ARG A 22 13.95 14.92 -4.87
CA ARG A 22 15.40 15.05 -5.05
C ARG A 22 16.08 13.72 -5.39
N ALA A 23 15.43 12.59 -5.10
CA ALA A 23 15.97 11.28 -5.44
C ALA A 23 16.00 11.09 -6.97
N PRO A 24 17.07 10.53 -7.55
CA PRO A 24 17.11 10.19 -8.98
C PRO A 24 15.96 9.28 -9.37
N MET A 25 15.43 9.43 -10.59
CA MET A 25 14.32 8.60 -11.10
C MET A 25 14.59 7.10 -10.95
N ARG A 26 15.81 6.65 -11.26
CA ARG A 26 16.20 5.25 -11.11
C ARG A 26 16.07 4.76 -9.66
N GLU A 27 16.44 5.59 -8.69
CA GLU A 27 16.32 5.24 -7.27
C GLU A 27 14.84 5.12 -6.87
N GLN A 28 14.02 6.10 -7.28
CA GLN A 28 12.57 6.07 -7.04
C GLN A 28 11.92 4.81 -7.63
N GLU A 29 12.29 4.43 -8.84
CA GLU A 29 11.79 3.22 -9.51
C GLU A 29 12.26 1.94 -8.81
N THR A 30 13.52 1.88 -8.35
CA THR A 30 14.03 0.76 -7.53
C THR A 30 13.27 0.63 -6.22
N ILE A 31 13.02 1.74 -5.52
CA ILE A 31 12.26 1.77 -4.25
C ILE A 31 10.84 1.23 -4.46
N VAL A 32 10.17 1.63 -5.54
CA VAL A 32 8.83 1.14 -5.87
C VAL A 32 8.86 -0.31 -6.36
N GLY A 33 9.83 -0.67 -7.20
CA GLY A 33 9.91 -1.93 -7.95
C GLY A 33 9.22 -1.89 -9.32
N ARG A 34 8.80 -0.70 -9.79
CA ARG A 34 8.12 -0.45 -11.07
C ARG A 34 8.57 0.86 -11.69
N THR A 35 8.47 0.96 -13.01
CA THR A 35 8.77 2.21 -13.74
C THR A 35 7.72 3.28 -13.45
N LYS A 36 8.12 4.55 -13.39
CA LYS A 36 7.20 5.67 -13.14
C LYS A 36 6.37 6.05 -14.37
N ARG A 37 6.92 5.82 -15.57
CA ARG A 37 6.29 6.24 -16.83
C ARG A 37 5.09 5.36 -17.19
N GLU A 38 5.27 4.04 -17.15
CA GLU A 38 4.28 3.06 -17.62
C GLU A 38 3.73 2.20 -16.49
N GLY A 39 4.39 2.18 -15.33
CA GLY A 39 4.01 1.28 -14.23
C GLY A 39 4.46 -0.17 -14.44
N ALA A 40 5.22 -0.46 -15.51
CA ALA A 40 5.76 -1.80 -15.76
C ALA A 40 6.71 -2.27 -14.64
N PRO A 41 6.77 -3.58 -14.33
CA PRO A 41 7.82 -4.16 -13.48
C PRO A 41 9.22 -3.82 -13.98
N LEU A 42 10.19 -3.69 -13.07
CA LEU A 42 11.60 -3.52 -13.48
C LEU A 42 12.18 -4.75 -14.17
N SER A 43 11.54 -5.92 -14.05
CA SER A 43 11.85 -7.12 -14.82
C SER A 43 11.35 -7.09 -16.28
N GLY A 44 10.63 -6.04 -16.69
CA GLY A 44 10.15 -5.82 -18.06
C GLY A 44 8.65 -6.02 -18.22
N GLY A 45 8.15 -5.76 -19.44
CA GLY A 45 6.73 -5.83 -19.79
C GLY A 45 6.02 -4.47 -19.71
N GLU A 46 4.70 -4.53 -19.50
CA GLU A 46 3.77 -3.41 -19.38
C GLU A 46 3.16 -3.35 -17.95
N GLU A 47 2.28 -2.37 -17.69
CA GLU A 47 1.68 -2.14 -16.35
C GLU A 47 1.09 -3.41 -15.70
N PHE A 48 0.38 -4.22 -16.49
CA PHE A 48 -0.35 -5.39 -16.00
C PHE A 48 0.47 -6.68 -15.95
N ASP A 49 1.73 -6.64 -16.41
CA ASP A 49 2.60 -7.81 -16.33
C ASP A 49 3.01 -8.07 -14.88
N GLN A 50 3.18 -9.36 -14.58
CA GLN A 50 3.60 -9.82 -13.27
C GLN A 50 5.11 -9.59 -13.10
N PRO A 51 5.56 -9.05 -11.95
CA PRO A 51 6.97 -8.91 -11.68
C PRO A 51 7.65 -10.28 -11.55
N ASP A 52 8.68 -10.53 -12.34
CA ASP A 52 9.61 -11.64 -12.11
C ASP A 52 10.64 -11.22 -11.05
N PHE A 53 10.58 -11.84 -9.86
CA PHE A 53 11.51 -11.58 -8.75
C PHE A 53 12.80 -12.40 -8.82
N ALA A 54 12.89 -13.38 -9.72
CA ALA A 54 14.08 -14.20 -9.91
C ALA A 54 15.03 -13.61 -10.98
N LEU A 55 14.53 -12.71 -11.83
CA LEU A 55 15.31 -12.17 -12.94
C LEU A 55 16.38 -11.19 -12.45
N THR A 56 17.62 -11.45 -12.86
CA THR A 56 18.80 -10.66 -12.47
C THR A 56 19.31 -9.80 -13.62
N GLY A 57 19.76 -8.60 -13.29
CA GLY A 57 20.47 -7.71 -14.20
C GLY A 57 21.97 -7.99 -14.26
N ARG A 58 22.74 -6.94 -14.57
CA ARG A 58 24.20 -7.01 -14.57
C ARG A 58 24.72 -7.35 -13.17
N GLU A 59 25.84 -8.08 -13.13
CA GLU A 59 26.52 -8.47 -11.89
C GLU A 59 25.67 -9.38 -10.98
N GLY A 60 24.59 -9.97 -11.49
CA GLY A 60 23.75 -10.92 -10.76
C GLY A 60 22.79 -10.28 -9.76
N ASN A 61 22.67 -8.94 -9.74
CA ASN A 61 21.75 -8.25 -8.86
C ASN A 61 20.29 -8.43 -9.34
N PRO A 62 19.31 -8.64 -8.45
CA PRO A 62 17.89 -8.69 -8.83
C PRO A 62 17.47 -7.42 -9.57
N LEU A 63 16.67 -7.55 -10.63
CA LEU A 63 16.10 -6.38 -11.31
C LEU A 63 15.01 -5.70 -10.47
N VAL A 64 14.24 -6.49 -9.74
CA VAL A 64 13.30 -6.00 -8.73
C VAL A 64 13.96 -6.22 -7.36
N ASP A 65 14.29 -5.13 -6.67
CA ASP A 65 14.93 -5.22 -5.36
C ASP A 65 14.03 -5.99 -4.38
N PRO A 66 14.53 -7.00 -3.63
CA PRO A 66 13.74 -7.72 -2.64
C PRO A 66 13.15 -6.84 -1.52
N ALA A 67 13.75 -5.67 -1.27
CA ALA A 67 13.28 -4.65 -0.35
C ALA A 67 12.38 -3.59 -1.00
N SER A 68 12.12 -3.68 -2.31
CA SER A 68 11.17 -2.78 -2.99
C SER A 68 9.74 -2.94 -2.47
N HIS A 69 8.98 -1.86 -2.55
CA HIS A 69 7.60 -1.80 -2.07
C HIS A 69 6.72 -2.87 -2.71
N VAL A 70 6.83 -3.05 -4.04
CA VAL A 70 6.08 -4.09 -4.77
C VAL A 70 6.49 -5.48 -4.33
N ALA A 71 7.78 -5.78 -4.17
CA ALA A 71 8.22 -7.10 -3.73
C ALA A 71 7.69 -7.43 -2.33
N LEU A 72 7.85 -6.52 -1.36
CA LEU A 72 7.39 -6.77 0.01
C LEU A 72 5.86 -6.80 0.14
N GLY A 73 5.13 -6.09 -0.71
CA GLY A 73 3.67 -6.12 -0.76
C GLY A 73 3.06 -7.25 -1.60
N HIS A 74 3.86 -7.99 -2.36
CA HIS A 74 3.34 -8.97 -3.33
C HIS A 74 2.71 -10.19 -2.66
N PRO A 75 1.58 -10.74 -3.16
CA PRO A 75 0.97 -11.96 -2.63
C PRO A 75 1.92 -13.16 -2.55
N ASP A 76 2.83 -13.32 -3.51
CA ASP A 76 3.82 -14.42 -3.53
C ASP A 76 4.72 -14.41 -2.29
N HIS A 77 4.98 -13.22 -1.73
CA HIS A 77 5.75 -13.06 -0.51
C HIS A 77 4.87 -12.95 0.74
N ASN A 78 3.54 -13.04 0.62
CA ASN A 78 2.60 -12.86 1.72
C ASN A 78 1.58 -14.02 1.83
N GLY A 79 1.94 -15.22 1.35
CA GLY A 79 1.08 -16.40 1.45
C GLY A 79 -0.18 -16.33 0.59
N GLY A 80 -0.11 -15.62 -0.55
CA GLY A 80 -1.21 -15.48 -1.49
C GLY A 80 -2.34 -14.56 -1.02
N VAL A 81 -2.18 -13.83 0.08
CA VAL A 81 -3.22 -12.91 0.55
C VAL A 81 -3.30 -11.67 -0.32
N HIS A 82 -4.53 -11.22 -0.58
CA HIS A 82 -4.80 -10.01 -1.32
C HIS A 82 -5.56 -9.00 -0.46
N MET A 83 -5.41 -7.72 -0.78
CA MET A 83 -6.24 -6.66 -0.23
C MET A 83 -6.72 -5.75 -1.35
N LEU A 84 -7.93 -5.22 -1.21
CA LEU A 84 -8.44 -4.20 -2.11
C LEU A 84 -7.98 -2.83 -1.59
N ARG A 85 -6.96 -2.26 -2.24
CA ARG A 85 -6.51 -0.88 -1.96
C ARG A 85 -7.40 0.11 -2.72
N ARG A 86 -7.94 1.11 -2.01
CA ARG A 86 -8.83 2.15 -2.55
C ARG A 86 -8.60 3.49 -1.87
N GLY A 87 -7.34 3.93 -1.86
CA GLY A 87 -6.91 5.17 -1.22
C GLY A 87 -7.21 6.43 -2.04
N TYR A 88 -6.99 7.59 -1.42
CA TYR A 88 -7.14 8.92 -2.02
C TYR A 88 -5.90 9.76 -1.71
N ASN A 89 -5.44 10.57 -2.66
CA ASN A 89 -4.42 11.57 -2.39
C ASN A 89 -5.03 12.69 -1.52
N TYR A 90 -4.23 13.30 -0.65
CA TYR A 90 -4.63 14.49 0.11
C TYR A 90 -3.55 15.57 0.03
N VAL A 91 -3.98 16.83 0.12
CA VAL A 91 -3.13 18.02 0.24
C VAL A 91 -3.81 18.98 1.21
N ASP A 92 -3.21 19.19 2.38
CA ASP A 92 -3.75 19.98 3.48
C ASP A 92 -2.98 21.30 3.66
N GLY A 93 -2.41 21.84 2.57
CA GLY A 93 -1.57 23.04 2.61
C GLY A 93 -0.14 22.75 3.04
N ASN A 94 0.46 23.66 3.80
CA ASN A 94 1.85 23.55 4.29
C ASN A 94 1.90 23.35 5.80
N ASP A 95 2.91 22.63 6.28
CA ASP A 95 3.20 22.52 7.71
C ASP A 95 3.93 23.77 8.26
N GLN A 96 4.20 23.78 9.57
CA GLN A 96 4.83 24.91 10.25
C GLN A 96 6.25 25.24 9.74
N LEU A 97 6.89 24.32 9.01
CA LEU A 97 8.21 24.49 8.42
C LEU A 97 8.13 24.88 6.94
N GLY A 98 6.92 25.12 6.41
CA GLY A 98 6.69 25.48 5.02
C GLY A 98 6.76 24.31 4.04
N ARG A 99 6.77 23.06 4.53
CA ARG A 99 6.78 21.85 3.69
C ARG A 99 5.36 21.43 3.34
N LEU A 100 5.18 20.76 2.21
CA LEU A 100 3.87 20.34 1.76
C LEU A 100 3.28 19.28 2.71
N SER A 101 2.09 19.55 3.25
CA SER A 101 1.32 18.60 4.05
C SER A 101 0.45 17.75 3.13
N ALA A 102 1.07 16.81 2.44
CA ALA A 102 0.40 15.95 1.46
C ALA A 102 0.84 14.49 1.56
N GLY A 103 0.07 13.62 0.92
CA GLY A 103 0.38 12.20 0.84
C GLY A 103 -0.83 11.36 0.47
N LEU A 104 -0.92 10.16 1.03
CA LEU A 104 -1.95 9.18 0.72
C LEU A 104 -2.83 8.92 1.95
N PHE A 105 -4.13 9.12 1.78
CA PHE A 105 -5.14 8.52 2.65
C PHE A 105 -5.38 7.10 2.16
N PHE A 106 -4.57 6.17 2.66
CA PHE A 106 -4.61 4.77 2.31
C PHE A 106 -5.84 4.11 2.93
N ILE A 107 -6.61 3.40 2.12
CA ILE A 107 -7.75 2.59 2.55
C ILE A 107 -7.55 1.21 1.94
N ALA A 108 -7.66 0.17 2.76
CA ALA A 108 -7.68 -1.21 2.30
C ALA A 108 -8.85 -1.98 2.91
N PHE A 109 -9.48 -2.81 2.08
CA PHE A 109 -10.47 -3.78 2.50
C PHE A 109 -9.86 -5.18 2.51
N VAL A 110 -10.05 -5.90 3.62
CA VAL A 110 -9.54 -7.25 3.84
C VAL A 110 -10.56 -8.11 4.58
N THR A 111 -10.52 -9.41 4.32
CA THR A 111 -11.39 -10.39 5.00
C THR A 111 -10.97 -10.62 6.45
N ASP A 112 -9.66 -10.67 6.73
CA ASP A 112 -9.12 -10.73 8.09
C ASP A 112 -7.81 -9.94 8.18
N PRO A 113 -7.78 -8.82 8.92
CA PRO A 113 -6.58 -7.99 9.02
C PRO A 113 -5.39 -8.72 9.67
N ARG A 114 -5.63 -9.73 10.50
CA ARG A 114 -4.59 -10.50 11.19
C ARG A 114 -3.74 -11.33 10.23
N THR A 115 -4.29 -11.69 9.07
CA THR A 115 -3.61 -12.49 8.06
C THR A 115 -3.33 -11.70 6.78
N HIS A 116 -4.20 -10.77 6.39
CA HIS A 116 -4.11 -10.09 5.10
C HIS A 116 -3.38 -8.74 5.14
N TYR A 117 -3.30 -8.09 6.31
CA TYR A 117 -2.72 -6.75 6.41
C TYR A 117 -1.59 -6.65 7.44
N ILE A 118 -1.84 -7.05 8.68
CA ILE A 118 -0.94 -6.80 9.82
C ILE A 118 0.44 -7.45 9.58
N PRO A 119 0.57 -8.74 9.19
CA PRO A 119 1.89 -9.35 9.00
C PRO A 119 2.68 -8.70 7.87
N MET A 120 2.03 -8.44 6.73
CA MET A 120 2.61 -7.76 5.58
C MET A 120 3.11 -6.36 5.97
N GLN A 121 2.24 -5.54 6.57
CA GLN A 121 2.58 -4.19 7.00
C GLN A 121 3.71 -4.20 8.05
N SER A 122 3.72 -5.14 9.00
CA SER A 122 4.81 -5.26 9.97
C SER A 122 6.14 -5.63 9.34
N ARG A 123 6.15 -6.39 8.25
CA ARG A 123 7.38 -6.65 7.46
C ARG A 123 7.81 -5.40 6.71
N MET A 124 6.89 -4.77 5.98
CA MET A 124 7.17 -3.55 5.22
C MET A 124 7.71 -2.44 6.13
N SER A 125 7.11 -2.24 7.30
CA SER A 125 7.58 -1.21 8.24
C SER A 125 9.02 -1.39 8.74
N ARG A 126 9.63 -2.57 8.59
CA ARG A 126 11.02 -2.84 8.98
C ARG A 126 11.98 -2.83 7.79
N ASN A 127 11.52 -3.20 6.61
CA ASN A 127 12.40 -3.59 5.50
C ASN A 127 12.15 -2.80 4.21
N ASP A 128 11.05 -2.07 4.10
CA ASP A 128 10.66 -1.39 2.86
C ASP A 128 11.48 -0.13 2.64
N LEU A 129 12.15 -0.04 1.49
CA LEU A 129 12.94 1.13 1.08
C LEU A 129 12.09 2.41 1.06
N MET A 130 10.78 2.30 0.81
CA MET A 130 9.88 3.44 0.74
C MET A 130 9.63 4.07 2.13
N GLN A 131 9.92 3.37 3.22
CA GLN A 131 9.69 3.87 4.58
C GLN A 131 10.49 5.15 4.91
N GLU A 132 11.63 5.39 4.25
CA GLU A 132 12.38 6.64 4.40
C GLU A 132 11.55 7.88 3.97
N TYR A 133 10.61 7.69 3.04
CA TYR A 133 9.83 8.74 2.43
C TYR A 133 8.39 8.83 2.96
N LEU A 134 7.98 7.91 3.85
CA LEU A 134 6.61 7.80 4.34
C LEU A 134 6.53 7.96 5.86
N GLN A 135 5.55 8.72 6.32
CA GLN A 135 5.23 8.85 7.73
C GLN A 135 3.76 8.55 7.98
N HIS A 136 3.47 7.51 8.77
CA HIS A 136 2.10 7.21 9.19
C HIS A 136 1.68 8.15 10.33
N ILE A 137 0.79 9.09 10.03
CA ILE A 137 0.33 10.13 10.97
C ILE A 137 -1.12 9.91 11.45
N GLY A 138 -1.80 8.88 10.95
CA GLY A 138 -3.13 8.49 11.39
C GLY A 138 -3.42 7.04 11.05
N SER A 139 -4.25 6.38 11.85
CA SER A 139 -4.60 4.98 11.68
C SER A 139 -6.00 4.69 12.22
N GLY A 140 -6.68 3.72 11.62
CA GLY A 140 -7.79 3.04 12.26
C GLY A 140 -8.15 1.72 11.58
N LEU A 141 -8.92 0.93 12.31
CA LEU A 141 -9.43 -0.37 11.89
C LEU A 141 -10.91 -0.42 12.22
N TRP A 142 -11.75 -0.72 11.23
CA TRP A 142 -13.20 -0.77 11.39
C TRP A 142 -13.75 -2.08 10.81
N ALA A 143 -14.80 -2.58 11.44
CA ALA A 143 -15.65 -3.61 10.84
C ALA A 143 -16.67 -2.93 9.92
N VAL A 144 -16.76 -3.40 8.69
CA VAL A 144 -17.73 -2.95 7.68
C VAL A 144 -18.81 -4.03 7.59
N PRO A 145 -20.02 -3.79 8.13
CA PRO A 145 -21.11 -4.76 8.07
C PRO A 145 -21.53 -5.05 6.61
N PRO A 146 -22.27 -6.15 6.36
CA PRO A 146 -22.82 -6.42 5.04
C PRO A 146 -23.77 -5.31 4.57
N GLY A 147 -24.07 -5.32 3.28
CA GLY A 147 -25.14 -4.49 2.71
C GLY A 147 -26.51 -4.78 3.33
N VAL A 148 -27.43 -3.84 3.17
CA VAL A 148 -28.80 -3.90 3.70
C VAL A 148 -29.78 -4.48 2.68
N ARG A 149 -30.85 -5.11 3.15
CA ARG A 149 -32.05 -5.37 2.35
C ARG A 149 -33.04 -4.22 2.46
N GLU A 150 -34.05 -4.23 1.59
CA GLU A 150 -35.17 -3.28 1.69
C GLU A 150 -35.84 -3.38 3.07
N GLY A 151 -36.01 -2.22 3.72
CA GLY A 151 -36.56 -2.13 5.07
C GLY A 151 -35.56 -2.34 6.22
N GLU A 152 -34.28 -2.63 5.94
CA GLU A 152 -33.23 -2.78 6.97
C GLU A 152 -32.32 -1.54 7.05
N PHE A 153 -31.59 -1.40 8.17
CA PHE A 153 -30.51 -0.41 8.32
C PHE A 153 -29.12 -1.04 8.47
N VAL A 154 -28.07 -0.28 8.17
CA VAL A 154 -26.68 -0.76 8.23
C VAL A 154 -26.34 -1.18 9.66
N GLY A 155 -25.89 -2.42 9.82
CA GLY A 155 -25.54 -2.97 11.14
C GLY A 155 -26.73 -3.44 11.96
N GLN A 156 -27.93 -3.54 11.39
CA GLN A 156 -29.12 -4.04 12.11
C GLN A 156 -28.87 -5.36 12.85
N ALA A 157 -28.21 -6.33 12.22
CA ALA A 157 -27.89 -7.62 12.86
C ALA A 157 -26.88 -7.54 14.03
N LEU A 158 -26.19 -6.41 14.21
CA LEU A 158 -25.30 -6.16 15.36
C LEU A 158 -26.04 -5.53 16.54
N PHE A 159 -27.04 -4.68 16.25
CA PHE A 159 -27.74 -3.87 17.26
C PHE A 159 -29.14 -4.40 17.62
N ALA A 160 -29.54 -5.52 17.03
CA ALA A 160 -30.79 -6.23 17.34
C ALA A 160 -30.71 -7.04 18.65
#